data_AF-A0AAJ1BC92-F1
#
_entry.id   AF-A0AAJ1BC92-F1
#
_cell.length_a   1.000
_cell.length_b   1.000
_cell.length_c   1.000
_cell.angle_alpha   90.00
_cell.angle_beta   90.00
_cell.angle_gamma   90.00
#
_symmetry.space_group_name_H-M   'P 1'
#
loop_
_entity.id
_entity.type
_entity.pdbx_description
1 polymer ?
#
loop_
_entity_poly.entity_id
_entity_poly.type
_entity_poly.pdbx_seq_one_letter_code
_entity_poly.pdbx_strand_id
1 'polypeptide(L)'
;MNTFRPVPGGWECPMGAVERDLFLQAICEVRTLLDPPVLPFEITTMLGEGEEETPDSNVHLENASLDRLLPPGSADEATAQTMRDLTDSQLRTQKAERLDRLYSLLSSQTGPVIVIENGQEWDWLSGTNDVRLAISGKLKLGDSDEGSQHDSFESSQVTPKSRDEKFEEVLVSSFYEWLSGWQDSLLQAIDCWPRPS
;
A
#
# COMPACT_ATOMS: atom_id res chain seq x y z
N MET A 1 -0.33 -11.87 -18.98
CA MET A 1 0.29 -10.80 -18.19
C MET A 1 1.26 -10.06 -19.10
N ASN A 2 1.16 -8.73 -19.17
CA ASN A 2 2.07 -7.93 -19.99
C ASN A 2 3.45 -7.95 -19.35
N THR A 3 4.50 -8.10 -20.15
CA THR A 3 5.87 -8.22 -19.66
C THR A 3 6.75 -7.08 -20.16
N PHE A 4 7.64 -6.63 -19.29
CA PHE A 4 8.66 -5.65 -19.62
C PHE A 4 9.64 -6.19 -20.64
N ARG A 5 10.02 -5.30 -21.55
CA ARG A 5 11.04 -5.56 -22.55
C ARG A 5 12.12 -4.48 -22.48
N PRO A 6 13.40 -4.87 -22.57
CA PRO A 6 14.50 -3.92 -22.65
C PRO A 6 14.41 -3.14 -23.97
N VAL A 7 14.47 -1.81 -23.90
CA VAL A 7 14.53 -0.90 -25.05
C VAL A 7 15.68 0.10 -24.89
N PRO A 8 16.21 0.69 -25.98
CA PRO A 8 17.22 1.73 -25.85
C PRO A 8 16.74 2.87 -24.92
N GLY A 9 17.41 3.04 -23.79
CA GLY A 9 17.07 4.06 -22.79
C GLY A 9 16.19 3.59 -21.63
N GLY A 10 15.79 2.32 -21.56
CA GLY A 10 15.01 1.80 -20.43
C GLY A 10 14.24 0.51 -20.70
N TRP A 11 13.01 0.44 -20.19
CA TRP A 11 12.12 -0.72 -20.31
C TRP A 11 10.72 -0.29 -20.71
N GLU A 12 10.07 -1.06 -21.56
CA GLU A 12 8.68 -0.81 -21.95
C GLU A 12 7.78 -1.98 -21.59
N CYS A 13 6.54 -1.70 -21.20
CA CYS A 13 5.52 -2.71 -20.95
C CYS A 13 4.16 -2.23 -21.47
N PRO A 14 3.41 -3.06 -22.21
CA PRO A 14 2.03 -2.74 -22.54
C PRO A 14 1.20 -2.56 -21.26
N MET A 15 0.50 -1.43 -21.15
CA MET A 15 -0.47 -1.17 -20.09
C MET A 15 -1.63 -0.37 -20.68
N GLY A 16 -2.83 -0.96 -20.60
CA GLY A 16 -4.06 -0.34 -21.05
C GLY A 16 -4.48 0.82 -20.16
N ALA A 17 -5.39 1.66 -20.68
CA ALA A 17 -5.91 2.82 -19.93
C ALA A 17 -6.57 2.40 -18.60
N VAL A 18 -7.37 1.33 -18.62
CA VAL A 18 -8.07 0.83 -17.42
C VAL A 18 -7.08 0.39 -16.33
N GLU A 19 -6.03 -0.33 -16.70
CA GLU A 19 -5.00 -0.81 -15.76
C GLU A 19 -4.22 0.37 -15.16
N ARG A 20 -3.88 1.35 -16.00
CA ARG A 20 -3.22 2.58 -15.55
C ARG A 20 -4.11 3.39 -14.61
N ASP A 21 -5.38 3.57 -14.93
CA ASP A 21 -6.32 4.34 -14.12
C ASP A 21 -6.57 3.66 -12.77
N LEU A 22 -6.70 2.33 -12.76
CA LEU A 22 -6.79 1.54 -11.53
C LEU A 22 -5.52 1.70 -10.67
N PHE A 23 -4.34 1.68 -11.30
CA PHE A 23 -3.08 1.84 -10.58
C PHE A 23 -2.91 3.27 -10.02
N LEU A 24 -3.27 4.30 -10.78
CA LEU A 24 -3.32 5.68 -10.29
C LEU A 24 -4.27 5.84 -9.10
N GLN A 25 -5.46 5.22 -9.17
CA GLN A 25 -6.41 5.25 -8.06
C GLN A 25 -5.87 4.55 -6.81
N ALA A 26 -5.25 3.37 -6.97
CA ALA A 26 -4.62 2.66 -5.86
C ALA A 26 -3.51 3.49 -5.21
N ILE A 27 -2.68 4.20 -6.00
CA ILE A 27 -1.64 5.09 -5.45
C ILE A 27 -2.29 6.20 -4.61
N CYS A 28 -3.36 6.84 -5.08
CA CYS A 28 -4.08 7.88 -4.34
C CYS A 28 -4.70 7.35 -3.03
N GLU A 29 -5.29 6.16 -3.04
CA GLU A 29 -5.84 5.54 -1.83
C GLU A 29 -4.75 5.28 -0.79
N VAL A 30 -3.62 4.69 -1.20
CA VAL A 30 -2.50 4.43 -0.29
C VAL A 30 -1.87 5.74 0.20
N ARG A 31 -1.81 6.76 -0.64
CA ARG A 31 -1.32 8.09 -0.27
C ARG A 31 -2.21 8.76 0.78
N THR A 32 -3.52 8.59 0.67
CA THR A 32 -4.52 9.09 1.63
C THR A 32 -4.41 8.36 2.97
N LEU A 33 -4.18 7.04 2.94
CA LEU A 33 -3.96 6.24 4.15
C LEU A 33 -2.71 6.70 4.93
N LEU A 34 -1.68 7.20 4.24
CA LEU A 34 -0.45 7.69 4.87
C LEU A 34 -0.59 9.10 5.45
N ASP A 35 -1.62 9.87 5.06
CA ASP A 35 -1.87 11.19 5.65
C ASP A 35 -2.44 11.02 7.05
N PRO A 36 -1.82 11.63 8.09
CA PRO A 36 -2.40 11.61 9.42
C PRO A 36 -3.80 12.25 9.36
N PRO A 37 -4.80 11.73 10.10
CA PRO A 37 -6.01 12.48 10.33
C PRO A 37 -5.61 13.82 10.93
N VAL A 38 -5.97 14.92 10.26
CA VAL A 38 -5.79 16.26 10.81
C VAL A 38 -6.71 16.34 12.02
N LEU A 39 -6.19 16.03 13.20
CA LEU A 39 -6.90 16.28 14.44
C LEU A 39 -7.23 17.79 14.44
N PRO A 40 -8.50 18.19 14.56
CA PRO A 40 -8.86 19.59 14.60
C PRO A 40 -8.13 20.25 15.79
N PHE A 41 -7.29 21.21 15.43
CA PHE A 41 -6.50 22.11 16.26
C PHE A 41 -7.03 22.29 17.70
N GLU A 42 -6.18 21.89 18.66
CA GLU A 42 -6.11 21.94 20.14
C GLU A 42 -6.92 22.95 20.99
N ILE A 43 -8.04 23.52 20.54
CA ILE A 43 -8.91 24.34 21.41
C ILE A 43 -9.84 23.46 22.26
N THR A 44 -10.23 22.28 21.79
CA THR A 44 -11.13 21.36 22.50
C THR A 44 -10.45 20.61 23.65
N THR A 45 -9.19 20.21 23.52
CA THR A 45 -8.47 19.40 24.52
C THR A 45 -8.22 20.14 25.83
N MET A 46 -8.26 21.47 25.83
CA MET A 46 -8.09 22.31 27.02
C MET A 46 -9.40 22.53 27.80
N LEU A 47 -10.57 22.08 27.29
CA LEU A 47 -11.88 22.44 27.86
C LEU A 47 -12.89 21.29 28.04
N GLY A 48 -12.51 20.03 27.82
CA GLY A 48 -13.44 18.89 27.91
C GLY A 48 -12.98 17.84 28.92
N GLU A 49 -13.40 17.99 30.17
CA GLU A 49 -13.29 16.96 31.19
C GLU A 49 -14.19 15.77 30.84
N GLY A 50 -13.61 14.57 30.77
CA GLY A 50 -14.26 13.29 31.05
C GLY A 50 -15.40 12.84 30.12
N GLU A 51 -15.07 12.03 29.12
CA GLU A 51 -15.94 10.93 28.72
C GLU A 51 -15.08 9.78 28.17
N GLU A 52 -15.26 8.59 28.75
CA GLU A 52 -14.65 7.36 28.29
C GLU A 52 -15.19 7.04 26.89
N GLU A 53 -14.42 7.36 25.85
CA GLU A 53 -14.72 6.86 24.51
C GLU A 53 -14.33 5.38 24.44
N THR A 54 -15.34 4.52 24.41
CA THR A 54 -15.20 3.13 23.98
C THR A 54 -14.54 3.11 22.60
N PRO A 55 -13.38 2.45 22.42
CA PRO A 55 -12.69 2.50 21.14
C PRO A 55 -13.55 1.79 20.09
N ASP A 56 -14.10 2.59 19.19
CA ASP A 56 -14.89 2.21 18.04
C ASP A 56 -14.12 1.19 17.19
N SER A 57 -14.71 0.01 17.00
CA SER A 57 -14.16 -1.14 16.28
C SER A 57 -13.79 -0.86 14.80
N ASN A 58 -14.02 0.36 14.30
CA ASN A 58 -13.55 0.81 12.99
C ASN A 58 -12.04 1.14 12.94
N VAL A 59 -11.40 1.43 14.08
CA VAL A 59 -9.97 1.78 14.09
C VAL A 59 -9.10 0.58 13.71
N HIS A 60 -9.56 -0.66 13.91
CA HIS A 60 -8.78 -1.85 13.57
C HIS A 60 -8.68 -2.14 12.06
N LEU A 61 -9.58 -1.57 11.24
CA LEU A 61 -9.71 -1.86 9.81
C LEU A 61 -8.65 -1.15 8.94
N GLU A 62 -8.33 0.10 9.25
CA GLU A 62 -7.30 0.90 8.55
C GLU A 62 -5.88 0.54 9.02
N ASN A 63 -5.76 0.14 10.29
CA ASN A 63 -4.48 -0.18 10.92
C ASN A 63 -3.76 -1.37 10.26
N ALA A 64 -4.44 -2.41 9.77
CA ALA A 64 -3.76 -3.56 9.17
C ALA A 64 -2.94 -3.21 7.90
N SER A 65 -3.42 -2.23 7.11
CA SER A 65 -2.70 -1.73 5.94
C SER A 65 -1.56 -0.79 6.35
N LEU A 66 -1.80 0.05 7.35
CA LEU A 66 -0.81 0.97 7.89
C LEU A 66 0.33 0.23 8.61
N ASP A 67 0.04 -0.77 9.43
CA ASP A 67 1.00 -1.64 10.14
C ASP A 67 1.91 -2.39 9.15
N ARG A 68 1.41 -2.71 7.95
CA ARG A 68 2.21 -3.35 6.92
C ARG A 68 3.11 -2.36 6.19
N LEU A 69 2.62 -1.14 5.98
CA LEU A 69 3.39 -0.05 5.41
C LEU A 69 4.44 0.47 6.38
N LEU A 70 4.11 0.55 7.66
CA LEU A 70 4.88 1.10 8.78
C LEU A 70 5.01 0.04 9.88
N PRO A 71 5.81 -1.01 9.66
CA PRO A 71 5.98 -2.04 10.66
C PRO A 71 6.59 -1.45 11.94
N PRO A 72 6.19 -1.93 13.13
CA PRO A 72 6.74 -1.44 14.38
C PRO A 72 8.26 -1.65 14.41
N GLY A 73 8.99 -0.59 14.74
CA GLY A 73 10.46 -0.59 14.77
C GLY A 73 11.08 -1.53 15.83
N SER A 74 10.25 -2.10 16.72
CA SER A 74 10.65 -3.05 17.77
C SER A 74 9.53 -4.05 18.07
N ALA A 75 9.88 -5.22 18.58
CA ALA A 75 8.93 -6.22 19.10
C ALA A 75 8.49 -5.93 20.55
N ASP A 76 9.19 -5.02 21.24
CA ASP A 76 8.81 -4.53 22.57
C ASP A 76 7.88 -3.32 22.44
N GLU A 77 6.65 -3.41 22.98
CA GLU A 77 5.58 -2.41 22.77
C GLU A 77 5.95 -1.01 23.26
N ALA A 78 6.67 -0.90 24.38
CA ALA A 78 7.10 0.39 24.93
C ALA A 78 8.18 1.06 24.06
N THR A 79 9.12 0.27 23.56
CA THR A 79 10.15 0.72 22.62
C THR A 79 9.55 1.02 21.25
N ALA A 80 8.60 0.19 20.78
CA ALA A 80 7.87 0.40 19.55
C ALA A 80 7.10 1.72 19.59
N GLN A 81 6.37 2.01 20.67
CA GLN A 81 5.63 3.27 20.82
C GLN A 81 6.56 4.49 20.79
N THR A 82 7.70 4.42 21.48
CA THR A 82 8.71 5.49 21.47
C THR A 82 9.32 5.68 20.08
N MET A 83 9.53 4.59 19.34
CA MET A 83 10.01 4.64 17.95
C MET A 83 8.93 5.15 16.99
N ARG A 84 7.66 4.80 17.18
CA ARG A 84 6.52 5.30 16.39
C ARG A 84 6.45 6.82 16.47
N ASP A 85 6.53 7.37 17.68
CA ASP A 85 6.51 8.82 17.91
C ASP A 85 7.69 9.56 17.27
N LEU A 86 8.86 8.90 17.16
CA LEU A 86 10.10 9.51 16.64
C LEU A 86 10.35 9.28 15.14
N THR A 87 9.92 8.16 14.57
CA THR A 87 10.33 7.70 13.23
C THR A 87 9.19 7.46 12.25
N ASP A 88 7.94 7.26 12.72
CA ASP A 88 6.83 7.03 11.80
C ASP A 88 6.45 8.27 11.00
N SER A 89 6.67 9.48 11.55
CA SER A 89 6.44 10.71 10.80
C SER A 89 7.41 10.83 9.61
N GLN A 90 8.70 10.57 9.84
CA GLN A 90 9.72 10.58 8.78
C GLN A 90 9.50 9.46 7.76
N LEU A 91 9.16 8.25 8.22
CA LEU A 91 8.89 7.11 7.36
C LEU A 91 7.62 7.32 6.51
N ARG A 92 6.56 7.91 7.10
CA ARG A 92 5.36 8.32 6.37
C ARG A 92 5.69 9.34 5.30
N THR A 93 6.45 10.39 5.62
CA THR A 93 6.86 11.41 4.65
C THR A 93 7.64 10.77 3.49
N GLN A 94 8.61 9.89 3.77
CA GLN A 94 9.38 9.23 2.71
C GLN A 94 8.52 8.34 1.80
N LYS A 95 7.55 7.60 2.36
CA LYS A 95 6.62 6.77 1.58
C LYS A 95 5.66 7.62 0.77
N ALA A 96 5.13 8.69 1.37
CA ALA A 96 4.30 9.68 0.69
C ALA A 96 5.03 10.29 -0.53
N GLU A 97 6.25 10.81 -0.33
CA GLU A 97 7.07 11.38 -1.41
C GLU A 97 7.39 10.37 -2.53
N ARG A 98 7.54 9.09 -2.18
CA ARG A 98 7.77 8.02 -3.16
C ARG A 98 6.51 7.72 -3.97
N LEU A 99 5.35 7.67 -3.31
CA LEU A 99 4.07 7.50 -3.99
C LEU A 99 3.73 8.70 -4.88
N ASP A 100 4.03 9.93 -4.42
CA ASP A 100 3.86 11.15 -5.21
C ASP A 100 4.75 11.14 -6.47
N ARG A 101 6.00 10.66 -6.35
CA ARG A 101 6.89 10.43 -7.49
C ARG A 101 6.34 9.37 -8.44
N LEU A 102 5.93 8.21 -7.93
CA LEU A 102 5.34 7.15 -8.75
C LEU A 102 4.08 7.66 -9.49
N TYR A 103 3.22 8.41 -8.80
CA TYR A 103 2.04 9.03 -9.39
C TYR A 103 2.42 9.97 -10.54
N SER A 104 3.42 10.85 -10.33
CA SER A 104 3.91 11.76 -11.37
C SER A 104 4.46 10.99 -12.57
N LEU A 105 5.24 9.94 -12.34
CA LEU A 105 5.78 9.09 -13.41
C LEU A 105 4.65 8.42 -14.19
N LEU A 106 3.72 7.77 -13.51
CA LEU A 106 2.62 7.03 -14.13
C LEU A 106 1.62 7.94 -14.87
N SER A 107 1.28 9.10 -14.29
CA SER A 107 0.34 10.06 -14.89
C SER A 107 0.91 10.76 -16.13
N SER A 108 2.24 10.88 -16.24
CA SER A 108 2.90 11.41 -17.43
C SER A 108 2.87 10.45 -18.63
N GLN A 109 2.62 9.16 -18.39
CA GLN A 109 2.60 8.15 -19.45
C GLN A 109 1.29 8.23 -20.24
N THR A 110 1.40 8.43 -21.55
CA THR A 110 0.26 8.44 -22.46
C THR A 110 0.35 7.29 -23.45
N GLY A 111 -0.80 6.68 -23.78
CA GLY A 111 -0.87 5.58 -24.74
C GLY A 111 -0.95 4.19 -24.11
N PRO A 112 -0.81 3.12 -24.91
CA PRO A 112 -1.00 1.73 -24.50
C PRO A 112 0.28 1.06 -23.96
N VAL A 113 1.37 1.81 -23.85
CA VAL A 113 2.68 1.32 -23.41
C VAL A 113 3.22 2.30 -22.38
N ILE A 114 3.73 1.77 -21.27
CA ILE A 114 4.50 2.52 -20.29
C ILE A 114 5.97 2.32 -20.58
N VAL A 115 6.73 3.41 -20.49
CA VAL A 115 8.18 3.41 -20.59
C VAL A 115 8.77 3.83 -19.25
N ILE A 116 9.66 2.98 -18.72
CA ILE A 116 10.48 3.25 -17.55
C ILE A 116 11.86 3.64 -18.06
N GLU A 117 12.29 4.86 -17.80
CA GLU A 117 13.61 5.34 -18.22
C GLU A 117 14.71 4.74 -17.33
N ASN A 118 15.92 4.62 -17.89
CA ASN A 118 17.10 4.22 -17.12
C ASN A 118 17.34 5.19 -15.95
N GLY A 119 17.56 4.64 -14.76
CA GLY A 119 17.70 5.37 -13.50
C GLY A 119 16.40 5.55 -12.72
N GLN A 120 15.23 5.26 -13.31
CA GLN A 120 13.93 5.33 -12.62
C GLN A 120 13.46 3.97 -12.07
N GLU A 121 14.18 2.89 -12.35
CA GLU A 121 13.76 1.51 -12.07
C GLU A 121 13.40 1.32 -10.60
N TRP A 122 14.25 1.85 -9.71
CA TRP A 122 14.08 1.73 -8.27
C TRP A 122 12.94 2.59 -7.74
N ASP A 123 12.64 3.74 -8.34
CA ASP A 123 11.48 4.55 -7.97
C ASP A 123 10.18 3.80 -8.31
N TRP A 124 10.11 3.19 -9.49
CA TRP A 124 9.00 2.34 -9.90
C TRP A 124 8.86 1.10 -9.00
N LEU A 125 9.95 0.35 -8.78
CA LEU A 125 9.93 -0.87 -7.96
C LEU A 125 9.53 -0.58 -6.51
N SER A 126 10.09 0.47 -5.91
CA SER A 126 9.82 0.81 -4.51
C SER A 126 8.41 1.34 -4.31
N GLY A 127 7.91 2.20 -5.21
CA GLY A 127 6.54 2.70 -5.15
C GLY A 127 5.51 1.60 -5.36
N THR A 128 5.70 0.74 -6.36
CA THR A 128 4.82 -0.43 -6.61
C THR A 128 4.82 -1.38 -5.41
N ASN A 129 5.98 -1.55 -4.76
CA ASN A 129 6.07 -2.36 -3.54
C ASN A 129 5.26 -1.78 -2.39
N ASP A 130 5.30 -0.46 -2.18
CA ASP A 130 4.49 0.19 -1.14
C ASP A 130 2.99 0.00 -1.41
N VAL A 131 2.53 0.17 -2.65
CA VAL A 131 1.14 -0.10 -3.03
C VAL A 131 0.76 -1.56 -2.76
N ARG A 132 1.64 -2.51 -3.12
CA ARG A 132 1.42 -3.95 -2.88
C ARG A 132 1.32 -4.27 -1.38
N LEU A 133 2.16 -3.66 -0.55
CA LEU A 133 2.13 -3.85 0.90
C LEU A 133 0.83 -3.32 1.52
N ALA A 134 0.37 -2.16 1.09
CA ALA A 134 -0.90 -1.59 1.53
C ALA A 134 -2.08 -2.52 1.19
N ILE A 135 -2.14 -2.99 -0.05
CA ILE A 135 -3.17 -3.93 -0.51
C ILE A 135 -3.12 -5.24 0.27
N SER A 136 -1.94 -5.77 0.55
CA SER A 136 -1.78 -7.01 1.32
C SER A 136 -2.37 -6.90 2.73
N GLY A 137 -2.33 -5.71 3.34
CA GLY A 137 -2.99 -5.46 4.62
C GLY A 137 -4.51 -5.60 4.54
N LYS A 138 -5.13 -5.02 3.50
CA LYS A 138 -6.57 -5.18 3.23
C LYS A 138 -6.95 -6.65 2.99
N LEU A 139 -6.14 -7.40 2.25
CA LEU A 139 -6.42 -8.82 1.95
C LEU A 139 -6.39 -9.72 3.19
N LYS A 140 -5.41 -9.54 4.10
CA LYS A 140 -5.33 -10.33 5.34
C LYS A 140 -6.50 -10.12 6.29
N LEU A 141 -7.11 -8.95 6.21
CA LEU A 141 -8.32 -8.62 6.96
C LEU A 141 -9.55 -9.34 6.38
N GLY A 142 -9.60 -9.51 5.05
CA GLY A 142 -10.59 -10.34 4.37
C GLY A 142 -10.41 -11.83 4.65
N ASP A 143 -9.17 -12.31 4.75
CA ASP A 143 -8.79 -13.71 4.95
C ASP A 143 -8.78 -14.17 6.42
N SER A 144 -9.22 -13.32 7.35
CA SER A 144 -9.34 -13.68 8.78
C SER A 144 -10.43 -14.73 9.08
N ASP A 145 -10.90 -15.46 8.06
CA ASP A 145 -11.78 -16.63 8.19
C ASP A 145 -10.99 -17.95 8.38
N GLU A 146 -9.67 -18.03 8.09
CA GLU A 146 -8.90 -19.25 8.38
C GLU A 146 -7.47 -18.97 8.90
N GLY A 147 -7.28 -19.12 10.22
CA GLY A 147 -5.99 -19.56 10.77
C GLY A 147 -5.04 -18.50 11.33
N SER A 148 -5.51 -17.65 12.24
CA SER A 148 -4.63 -17.08 13.27
C SER A 148 -5.00 -17.68 14.63
N GLN A 149 -4.32 -18.78 14.95
CA GLN A 149 -4.24 -19.33 16.30
C GLN A 149 -3.47 -18.31 17.16
N HIS A 150 -4.18 -17.29 17.65
CA HIS A 150 -3.80 -16.62 18.89
C HIS A 150 -4.99 -16.67 19.83
N ASP A 151 -4.72 -17.29 20.96
CA ASP A 151 -5.61 -17.68 22.02
C ASP A 151 -6.31 -16.45 22.63
N SER A 152 -7.60 -16.26 22.34
CA SER A 152 -8.53 -15.42 23.12
C SER A 152 -9.97 -15.73 22.68
N PHE A 153 -10.62 -16.58 23.48
CA PHE A 153 -12.07 -16.79 23.47
C PHE A 153 -12.81 -15.47 23.71
N GLU A 154 -13.41 -14.87 22.68
CA GLU A 154 -14.72 -14.22 22.78
C GLU A 154 -15.45 -14.29 21.42
N SER A 155 -16.69 -14.76 21.50
CA SER A 155 -17.56 -15.06 20.37
C SER A 155 -17.95 -13.79 19.61
N SER A 156 -17.27 -13.50 18.51
CA SER A 156 -17.75 -12.50 17.54
C SER A 156 -18.52 -13.21 16.43
N GLN A 157 -19.81 -12.87 16.34
CA GLN A 157 -20.72 -13.33 15.31
C GLN A 157 -20.14 -13.01 13.93
N VAL A 158 -19.84 -14.05 13.15
CA VAL A 158 -19.45 -13.92 11.74
C VAL A 158 -20.67 -13.37 10.99
N THR A 159 -20.66 -12.08 10.71
CA THR A 159 -21.62 -11.48 9.79
C THR A 159 -21.28 -11.99 8.39
N PRO A 160 -22.25 -12.55 7.65
CA PRO A 160 -21.98 -13.04 6.31
C PRO A 160 -21.62 -11.85 5.41
N LYS A 161 -20.40 -11.88 4.83
CA LYS A 161 -19.96 -10.85 3.89
C LYS A 161 -21.00 -10.62 2.79
N SER A 162 -21.30 -9.34 2.52
CA SER A 162 -22.16 -8.93 1.42
C SER A 162 -21.60 -9.39 0.08
N ARG A 163 -22.45 -9.47 -0.95
CA ARG A 163 -22.02 -9.74 -2.33
C ARG A 163 -20.99 -8.72 -2.81
N ASP A 164 -21.14 -7.47 -2.39
CA ASP A 164 -20.24 -6.37 -2.79
C ASP A 164 -18.86 -6.52 -2.14
N GLU A 165 -18.79 -6.90 -0.86
CA GLU A 165 -17.53 -7.12 -0.15
C GLU A 165 -16.73 -8.28 -0.75
N LYS A 166 -17.41 -9.37 -1.14
CA LYS A 166 -16.77 -10.50 -1.84
C LYS A 166 -16.24 -10.10 -3.22
N PHE A 167 -16.95 -9.22 -3.91
CA PHE A 167 -16.52 -8.74 -5.22
C PHE A 167 -15.29 -7.83 -5.09
N GLU A 168 -15.28 -6.94 -4.10
CA GLU A 168 -14.13 -6.10 -3.78
C GLU A 168 -12.89 -6.94 -3.42
N GLU A 169 -13.03 -7.95 -2.58
CA GLU A 169 -11.93 -8.84 -2.19
C GLU A 169 -11.30 -9.56 -3.40
N VAL A 170 -12.12 -10.02 -4.34
CA VAL A 170 -11.65 -10.64 -5.59
C VAL A 170 -10.92 -9.62 -6.47
N LEU A 171 -11.43 -8.40 -6.59
CA LEU A 171 -10.77 -7.34 -7.35
C LEU A 171 -9.41 -6.96 -6.75
N VAL A 172 -9.36 -6.77 -5.43
CA VAL A 172 -8.15 -6.40 -4.70
C VAL A 172 -7.09 -7.51 -4.80
N SER A 173 -7.50 -8.78 -4.70
CA SER A 173 -6.62 -9.94 -4.86
C SER A 173 -6.08 -10.04 -6.28
N SER A 174 -6.95 -9.89 -7.28
CA SER A 174 -6.57 -9.92 -8.70
C SER A 174 -5.58 -8.81 -9.03
N PHE A 175 -5.79 -7.61 -8.46
CA PHE A 175 -4.90 -6.48 -8.66
C PHE A 175 -3.54 -6.68 -7.95
N TYR A 176 -3.53 -7.25 -6.75
CA TYR A 176 -2.30 -7.63 -6.04
C TYR A 176 -1.45 -8.63 -6.86
N GLU A 177 -2.08 -9.68 -7.41
CA GLU A 177 -1.41 -10.67 -8.25
C GLU A 177 -0.85 -10.03 -9.53
N TRP A 178 -1.65 -9.15 -10.16
CA TRP A 178 -1.22 -8.41 -11.35
C TRP A 178 -0.01 -7.52 -11.06
N LEU A 179 -0.03 -6.73 -9.98
CA LEU A 179 1.11 -5.89 -9.57
C LEU A 179 2.35 -6.71 -9.26
N SER A 180 2.18 -7.86 -8.60
CA SER A 180 3.28 -8.78 -8.28
C SER A 180 3.94 -9.29 -9.55
N GLY A 181 3.14 -9.78 -10.49
CA GLY A 181 3.60 -10.23 -11.79
C GLY A 181 4.26 -9.14 -12.64
N TRP A 182 3.71 -7.92 -12.59
CA TRP A 182 4.28 -6.76 -13.26
C TRP A 182 5.66 -6.38 -12.69
N GLN A 183 5.81 -6.40 -11.36
CA GLN A 183 7.08 -6.13 -10.69
C GLN A 183 8.14 -7.22 -11.00
N ASP A 184 7.75 -8.50 -10.93
CA ASP A 184 8.64 -9.61 -11.28
C ASP A 184 9.12 -9.50 -12.72
N SER A 185 8.22 -9.11 -13.64
CA SER A 185 8.60 -8.91 -15.03
C SER A 185 9.60 -7.77 -15.21
N LEU A 186 9.49 -6.68 -14.45
CA LEU A 186 10.44 -5.57 -14.50
C LEU A 186 11.82 -6.01 -14.00
N LEU A 187 11.87 -6.72 -12.87
CA LEU A 187 13.11 -7.26 -12.30
C LEU A 187 13.82 -8.19 -13.29
N GLN A 188 13.08 -9.12 -13.91
CA GLN A 188 13.63 -10.01 -14.94
C GLN A 188 14.18 -9.23 -16.13
N ALA A 189 13.51 -8.16 -16.56
CA ALA A 189 13.96 -7.36 -17.68
C ALA A 189 15.21 -6.53 -17.35
N ILE A 190 15.37 -6.09 -16.10
CA ILE A 190 16.57 -5.44 -15.59
C ILE A 190 17.74 -6.43 -15.55
N ASP A 191 17.51 -7.64 -15.04
CA ASP A 191 18.54 -8.70 -14.98
C ASP A 191 19.00 -9.16 -16.37
N CYS A 192 18.09 -9.18 -17.34
CA CYS A 192 18.40 -9.52 -18.73
C CYS A 192 19.12 -8.39 -19.49
N TRP A 193 19.23 -7.18 -18.93
CA TRP A 193 19.88 -6.05 -19.62
C TRP A 193 21.41 -6.24 -19.67
N PRO A 194 22.04 -6.23 -20.85
CA PRO A 194 23.48 -6.38 -20.94
C PRO A 194 24.17 -5.17 -20.29
N ARG A 195 24.94 -5.41 -19.24
CA ARG A 195 25.81 -4.38 -18.66
C ARG A 195 26.85 -3.99 -19.72
N PRO A 196 27.00 -2.68 -20.05
CA PRO A 196 28.12 -2.26 -20.89
C PRO A 196 29.41 -2.73 -20.23
N SER A 197 30.29 -3.34 -21.04
CA SER A 197 31.59 -3.87 -20.62
C SER A 197 32.58 -2.75 -20.34
#